data_AF-A0A349D3P5-F1
#
_entry.id   AF-A0A349D3P5-F1
#
_cell.length_a   1.000
_cell.length_b   1.000
_cell.length_c   1.000
_cell.angle_alpha   90.00
_cell.angle_beta   90.00
_cell.angle_gamma   90.00
#
_symmetry.space_group_name_H-M   'P 1'
#
loop_
_entity.id
_entity.type
_entity.pdbx_description
1 polymer ?
#
loop_
_entity_poly.entity_id
_entity_poly.type
_entity_poly.pdbx_seq_one_letter_code
_entity_poly.pdbx_strand_id
1 'polypeptide(L)'
;LTSATEKVKIPPFVGIKKATRLDFLKNNNVQLQIISVVSPDRNKFNTLVQLLKYNTHGNGIIFCNLKDSIQKVSDALTRDKIDHACFYGGLEQLDRERALIKFRNGTHRLLVATDLAARGIDVPAMDFIVHYELPPTEDEFVHRNGRTARMKTEGTAYVLRWKQETLPEFIKGAEEISPRSTKEEKVRKWKTLYITGGRKDKISKSDIAGLFFKQGKLTQEELGVIELKQDCSYVSVVSTKYKELIETLNNSRLKKKKVRISLLE
;
A
#
# COMPACT_ATOMS: atom_id res chain seq x y z
N LEU A 1 1.70 -18.96 -15.78
CA LEU A 1 1.07 -19.97 -14.90
C LEU A 1 2.19 -20.83 -14.31
N THR A 2 2.74 -20.45 -13.16
CA THR A 2 3.85 -21.17 -12.53
C THR A 2 3.36 -21.65 -11.17
N SER A 3 2.98 -22.93 -11.14
CA SER A 3 2.58 -23.63 -9.92
C SER A 3 3.80 -23.86 -9.02
N ALA A 4 3.64 -23.57 -7.73
CA ALA A 4 4.59 -23.85 -6.67
C ALA A 4 4.45 -25.32 -6.21
N THR A 5 4.76 -26.26 -7.09
CA THR A 5 4.82 -27.68 -6.72
C THR A 5 6.17 -28.26 -7.17
N GLU A 6 7.09 -28.37 -6.21
CA GLU A 6 8.34 -29.09 -6.35
C GLU A 6 8.05 -30.60 -6.43
N LYS A 7 7.75 -31.11 -7.62
CA LYS A 7 7.83 -32.55 -7.95
C LYS A 7 7.63 -32.79 -9.45
N VAL A 8 8.59 -32.36 -10.26
CA VAL A 8 8.70 -32.84 -11.64
C VAL A 8 10.02 -33.58 -11.77
N LYS A 9 9.97 -34.92 -11.78
CA LYS A 9 11.12 -35.74 -12.20
C LYS A 9 11.29 -35.52 -13.71
N ILE A 10 12.47 -35.11 -14.14
CA ILE A 10 12.78 -34.93 -15.57
C ILE A 10 12.72 -36.31 -16.24
N PRO A 11 11.89 -36.51 -17.28
CA PRO A 11 11.80 -37.81 -17.94
C PRO A 11 13.12 -38.25 -18.58
N PRO A 12 13.45 -39.56 -18.59
CA PRO A 12 14.73 -40.06 -19.10
C PRO A 12 15.01 -39.76 -20.57
N PHE A 13 13.96 -39.65 -21.39
CA PHE A 13 14.08 -39.40 -22.84
C PHE A 13 14.56 -37.98 -23.17
N VAL A 14 14.57 -37.06 -22.21
CA VAL A 14 14.99 -35.66 -22.43
C VAL A 14 16.51 -35.56 -22.64
N GLY A 15 17.28 -36.60 -22.29
CA GLY A 15 18.70 -36.70 -22.64
C GLY A 15 19.62 -35.69 -21.93
N ILE A 16 19.10 -34.94 -20.96
CA ILE A 16 19.87 -33.95 -20.18
C ILE A 16 20.77 -34.68 -19.19
N LYS A 17 22.07 -34.74 -19.49
CA LYS A 17 23.09 -35.41 -18.64
C LYS A 17 23.66 -34.50 -17.54
N LYS A 18 23.59 -33.17 -17.71
CA LYS A 18 24.03 -32.15 -16.74
C LYS A 18 23.08 -30.95 -16.80
N ALA A 19 21.99 -31.02 -16.06
CA ALA A 19 21.08 -29.88 -15.91
C ALA A 19 21.72 -28.84 -14.97
N THR A 20 21.94 -27.63 -15.45
CA THR A 20 22.25 -26.49 -14.57
C THR A 20 20.93 -25.92 -14.07
N ARG A 21 20.61 -26.16 -12.78
CA ARG A 21 19.41 -25.58 -12.15
C ARG A 21 19.68 -24.09 -11.89
N LEU A 22 19.03 -23.22 -12.66
CA LEU A 22 18.99 -21.80 -12.37
C LEU A 22 18.00 -21.57 -11.23
N ASP A 23 18.55 -21.50 -10.02
CA ASP A 23 17.79 -21.19 -8.81
C ASP A 23 17.85 -19.69 -8.54
N PHE A 24 16.80 -18.97 -8.93
CA PHE A 24 16.69 -17.53 -8.69
C PHE A 24 16.39 -17.18 -7.22
N LEU A 25 16.28 -18.18 -6.33
CA LEU A 25 16.13 -17.97 -4.88
C LEU A 25 17.46 -17.73 -4.17
N LYS A 26 18.61 -17.94 -4.84
CA LYS A 26 19.92 -17.71 -4.22
C LYS A 26 20.39 -16.26 -4.41
N ASN A 27 20.44 -15.55 -3.28
CA ASN A 27 21.06 -14.26 -3.03
C ASN A 27 20.34 -13.01 -3.56
N ASN A 28 19.14 -12.77 -3.05
CA ASN A 28 18.81 -11.43 -2.58
C ASN A 28 18.58 -11.56 -1.07
N ASN A 29 19.61 -11.30 -0.26
CA ASN A 29 19.40 -11.03 1.17
C ASN A 29 18.58 -9.74 1.26
N VAL A 30 17.27 -9.89 1.15
CA VAL A 30 16.33 -8.90 1.61
C VAL A 30 16.51 -8.87 3.12
N GLN A 31 17.24 -7.88 3.62
CA GLN A 31 17.32 -7.60 5.06
C GLN A 31 15.96 -7.04 5.49
N LEU A 32 15.00 -7.94 5.69
CA LEU A 32 13.75 -7.63 6.34
C LEU A 32 14.05 -7.50 7.84
N GLN A 33 13.93 -6.30 8.40
CA GLN A 33 14.02 -6.13 9.84
C GLN A 33 12.67 -6.52 10.46
N ILE A 34 12.66 -7.57 11.28
CA ILE A 34 11.46 -7.98 12.02
C ILE A 34 11.52 -7.35 13.40
N ILE A 35 10.45 -6.66 13.78
CA ILE A 35 10.34 -5.95 15.06
C ILE A 35 9.08 -6.43 15.78
N SER A 36 9.24 -6.96 16.99
CA SER A 36 8.12 -7.34 17.84
C SER A 36 7.68 -6.15 18.68
N VAL A 37 6.40 -5.79 18.57
CA VAL A 37 5.79 -4.69 19.32
C VAL A 37 4.81 -5.29 20.32
N VAL A 38 5.11 -5.14 21.61
CA VAL A 38 4.31 -5.72 22.68
C VAL A 38 3.24 -4.75 23.15
N SER A 39 1.99 -5.18 23.07
CA SER A 39 0.86 -4.45 23.64
C SER A 39 0.62 -4.90 25.09
N PRO A 40 0.43 -3.95 26.03
CA PRO A 40 0.07 -4.28 27.41
C PRO A 40 -1.34 -4.88 27.50
N ASP A 41 -2.25 -4.39 26.65
CA ASP A 41 -3.66 -4.78 26.63
C ASP A 41 -3.92 -5.84 25.55
N ARG A 42 -4.96 -6.65 25.77
CA ARG A 42 -5.49 -7.54 24.72
C ARG A 42 -5.95 -6.72 23.50
N ASN A 43 -6.39 -5.48 23.74
CA ASN A 43 -6.75 -4.55 22.70
C ASN A 43 -5.50 -3.81 22.18
N LYS A 44 -4.98 -4.28 21.04
CA LYS A 44 -3.74 -3.79 20.44
C LYS A 44 -3.88 -2.46 19.69
N PHE A 45 -5.07 -1.83 19.65
CA PHE A 45 -5.30 -0.60 18.85
C PHE A 45 -4.46 0.59 19.32
N ASN A 46 -4.38 0.83 20.64
CA ASN A 46 -3.60 1.95 21.17
C ASN A 46 -2.11 1.79 20.81
N THR A 47 -1.60 0.56 20.93
CA THR A 47 -0.22 0.23 20.54
C THR A 47 -0.01 0.38 19.04
N LEU A 48 -0.97 -0.01 18.20
CA LEU A 48 -0.92 0.22 16.76
C LEU A 48 -0.82 1.71 16.42
N VAL A 49 -1.68 2.54 17.00
CA VAL A 49 -1.67 3.99 16.77
C VAL A 49 -0.34 4.60 17.23
N GLN A 50 0.16 4.20 18.39
CA GLN A 50 1.47 4.64 18.90
C GLN A 50 2.61 4.24 17.97
N LEU A 51 2.60 3.00 17.45
CA LEU A 51 3.57 2.52 16.48
C LEU A 51 3.55 3.36 15.21
N LEU A 52 2.35 3.61 14.67
CA LEU A 52 2.15 4.39 13.45
C LEU A 52 2.62 5.84 13.59
N LYS A 53 2.49 6.43 14.79
CA LYS A 53 2.98 7.77 15.09
C LYS A 53 4.51 7.82 15.29
N TYR A 54 5.12 6.72 15.76
CA TYR A 54 6.53 6.69 16.15
C TYR A 54 7.46 6.37 14.98
N ASN A 55 7.21 5.27 14.26
CA ASN A 55 8.26 4.61 13.48
C ASN A 55 7.88 4.29 12.04
N THR A 56 6.68 4.66 11.59
CA THR A 56 6.22 4.28 10.26
C THR A 56 6.24 5.47 9.31
N HIS A 57 7.43 5.74 8.77
CA HIS A 57 7.59 6.60 7.62
C HIS A 57 7.43 5.77 6.36
N GLY A 58 6.63 6.28 5.43
CA GLY A 58 6.44 5.69 4.11
C GLY A 58 5.03 5.19 3.88
N ASN A 59 4.89 4.29 2.91
CA ASN A 59 3.69 3.57 2.61
C ASN A 59 3.74 2.19 3.28
N GLY A 60 2.65 1.78 3.91
CA GLY A 60 2.60 0.50 4.59
C GLY A 60 1.24 -0.16 4.57
N ILE A 61 1.26 -1.44 4.93
CA ILE A 61 0.08 -2.30 4.95
C ILE A 61 -0.09 -2.93 6.34
N ILE A 62 -1.31 -2.88 6.85
CA ILE A 62 -1.72 -3.51 8.10
C ILE A 62 -2.52 -4.75 7.74
N PHE A 63 -2.01 -5.92 8.13
CA PHE A 63 -2.66 -7.19 7.90
C PHE A 63 -3.56 -7.58 9.08
N CYS A 64 -4.81 -7.89 8.76
CA CYS A 64 -5.79 -8.49 9.66
C CYS A 64 -6.24 -9.84 9.08
N ASN A 65 -6.51 -10.83 9.93
CA ASN A 65 -6.99 -12.15 9.51
C ASN A 65 -8.49 -12.07 9.14
N LEU A 66 -9.27 -11.28 9.90
CA LEU A 66 -10.72 -11.18 9.76
C LEU A 66 -11.18 -9.83 9.20
N LYS A 67 -12.31 -9.83 8.48
CA LYS A 67 -12.98 -8.61 7.97
C LYS A 67 -13.42 -7.69 9.12
N ASP A 68 -13.98 -8.25 10.19
CA ASP A 68 -14.46 -7.47 11.34
C ASP A 68 -13.32 -6.74 12.05
N SER A 69 -12.11 -7.34 12.06
CA SER A 69 -10.91 -6.70 12.60
C SER A 69 -10.51 -5.48 11.75
N ILE A 70 -10.66 -5.52 10.43
CA ILE A 70 -10.42 -4.36 9.56
C ILE A 70 -11.34 -3.21 9.92
N GLN A 71 -12.64 -3.46 10.13
CA GLN A 71 -13.57 -2.39 10.48
C GLN A 71 -13.19 -1.75 11.81
N LYS A 72 -12.89 -2.56 12.84
CA LYS A 72 -12.47 -2.05 14.15
C LYS A 72 -11.16 -1.27 14.09
N VAL A 73 -10.19 -1.74 13.31
CA VAL A 73 -8.92 -1.02 13.07
C VAL A 73 -9.22 0.30 12.34
N SER A 74 -10.07 0.27 11.32
CA SER A 74 -10.44 1.45 10.54
C SER A 74 -11.13 2.53 11.38
N ASP A 75 -12.06 2.14 12.23
CA ASP A 75 -12.74 3.05 13.16
C ASP A 75 -11.76 3.67 14.18
N ALA A 76 -10.79 2.88 14.66
CA ALA A 76 -9.74 3.37 15.56
C ALA A 76 -8.82 4.38 14.86
N LEU A 77 -8.34 4.06 13.65
CA LEU A 77 -7.48 4.96 12.87
C LEU A 77 -8.22 6.26 12.48
N THR A 78 -9.50 6.17 12.12
CA THR A 78 -10.34 7.34 11.80
C THR A 78 -10.46 8.27 13.00
N ARG A 79 -10.72 7.71 14.20
CA ARG A 79 -10.81 8.47 15.45
C ARG A 79 -9.52 9.22 15.78
N ASP A 80 -8.37 8.62 15.49
CA ASP A 80 -7.05 9.24 15.62
C ASP A 80 -6.63 10.12 14.43
N LYS A 81 -7.54 10.36 13.47
CA LYS A 81 -7.32 11.17 12.26
C LYS A 81 -6.17 10.67 11.37
N ILE A 82 -5.96 9.36 11.36
CA ILE A 82 -4.97 8.70 10.51
C ILE A 82 -5.67 8.27 9.20
N ASP A 83 -5.26 8.88 8.10
CA ASP A 83 -5.77 8.60 6.76
C ASP A 83 -5.34 7.18 6.31
N HIS A 84 -6.30 6.31 6.00
CA HIS A 84 -6.05 4.93 5.58
C HIS A 84 -7.10 4.46 4.56
N ALA A 85 -6.76 3.41 3.80
CA ALA A 85 -7.66 2.72 2.88
C ALA A 85 -7.94 1.30 3.38
N CYS A 86 -9.16 0.80 3.23
CA CYS A 86 -9.51 -0.58 3.57
C CYS A 86 -9.55 -1.45 2.31
N PHE A 87 -9.11 -2.71 2.41
CA PHE A 87 -9.03 -3.62 1.27
C PHE A 87 -9.32 -5.07 1.66
N TYR A 88 -10.53 -5.55 1.39
CA TYR A 88 -10.97 -6.90 1.74
C TYR A 88 -11.85 -7.53 0.65
N GLY A 89 -12.01 -8.85 0.68
CA GLY A 89 -12.65 -9.65 -0.40
C GLY A 89 -14.17 -9.45 -0.61
N GLY A 90 -14.77 -8.42 0.01
CA GLY A 90 -16.18 -8.07 -0.14
C GLY A 90 -16.41 -6.63 -0.59
N LEU A 91 -15.35 -5.93 -1.02
CA LEU A 91 -15.49 -4.60 -1.62
C LEU A 91 -16.02 -4.71 -3.04
N GLU A 92 -16.88 -3.77 -3.43
CA GLU A 92 -17.24 -3.61 -4.83
C GLU A 92 -16.00 -3.30 -5.67
N GLN A 93 -16.01 -3.72 -6.93
CA GLN A 93 -14.86 -3.55 -7.82
C GLN A 93 -14.44 -2.08 -7.96
N LEU A 94 -15.40 -1.16 -7.95
CA LEU A 94 -15.16 0.28 -8.01
C LEU A 94 -14.42 0.78 -6.75
N ASP A 95 -14.89 0.39 -5.56
CA ASP A 95 -14.28 0.80 -4.29
C ASP A 95 -12.90 0.18 -4.09
N ARG A 96 -12.74 -1.07 -4.54
CA ARG A 96 -11.45 -1.75 -4.61
C ARG A 96 -10.45 -0.95 -5.43
N GLU A 97 -10.86 -0.48 -6.61
CA GLU A 97 -10.00 0.34 -7.47
C GLU A 97 -9.70 1.71 -6.84
N ARG A 98 -10.70 2.38 -6.24
CA ARG A 98 -10.52 3.67 -5.56
C ARG A 98 -9.53 3.57 -4.40
N ALA A 99 -9.66 2.55 -3.55
CA ALA A 99 -8.75 2.32 -2.43
C ALA A 99 -7.29 2.19 -2.90
N LEU A 100 -7.06 1.40 -3.96
CA LEU A 100 -5.74 1.23 -4.54
C LEU A 100 -5.20 2.50 -5.20
N ILE A 101 -6.05 3.25 -5.90
CA ILE A 101 -5.64 4.53 -6.51
C ILE A 101 -5.22 5.51 -5.43
N LYS A 102 -6.03 5.71 -4.38
CA LYS A 102 -5.68 6.62 -3.29
C LYS A 102 -4.39 6.20 -2.59
N PHE A 103 -4.14 4.90 -2.49
CA PHE A 103 -2.91 4.36 -1.96
C PHE A 103 -1.70 4.67 -2.85
N ARG A 104 -1.76 4.31 -4.14
CA ARG A 104 -0.68 4.57 -5.12
C ARG A 104 -0.37 6.05 -5.30
N ASN A 105 -1.39 6.89 -5.20
CA ASN A 105 -1.28 8.34 -5.29
C ASN A 105 -0.82 9.01 -3.98
N GLY A 106 -0.55 8.25 -2.93
CA GLY A 106 -0.09 8.78 -1.63
C GLY A 106 -1.15 9.57 -0.85
N THR A 107 -2.41 9.51 -1.26
CA THR A 107 -3.54 10.12 -0.50
C THR A 107 -3.78 9.34 0.79
N HIS A 108 -3.69 8.02 0.72
CA HIS A 108 -3.63 7.14 1.87
C HIS A 108 -2.28 6.45 1.89
N ARG A 109 -1.54 6.59 2.99
CA ARG A 109 -0.24 5.92 3.15
C ARG A 109 -0.37 4.53 3.77
N LEU A 110 -1.54 4.25 4.35
CA LEU A 110 -1.85 3.01 5.01
C LEU A 110 -2.94 2.26 4.25
N LEU A 111 -2.70 0.97 4.05
CA LEU A 111 -3.69 0.03 3.56
C LEU A 111 -4.00 -0.98 4.66
N VAL A 112 -5.26 -1.13 5.05
CA VAL A 112 -5.71 -2.14 6.02
C VAL A 112 -6.37 -3.28 5.24
N ALA A 113 -5.79 -4.47 5.26
CA ALA A 113 -6.18 -5.54 4.36
C ALA A 113 -6.21 -6.93 5.00
N THR A 114 -6.98 -7.84 4.38
CA THR A 114 -6.90 -9.27 4.68
C THR A 114 -5.92 -9.98 3.77
N ASP A 115 -5.40 -11.13 4.21
CA ASP A 115 -4.50 -11.99 3.43
C ASP A 115 -5.07 -12.35 2.06
N LEU A 116 -6.32 -12.80 2.05
CA LEU A 116 -6.99 -13.23 0.83
C LEU A 116 -7.09 -12.09 -0.18
N ALA A 117 -7.42 -10.88 0.28
CA ALA A 117 -7.53 -9.72 -0.59
C ALA A 117 -6.17 -9.23 -1.06
N ALA A 118 -5.17 -9.20 -0.17
CA ALA A 118 -3.83 -8.70 -0.47
C ALA A 118 -3.00 -9.61 -1.40
N ARG A 119 -3.44 -10.85 -1.67
CA ARG A 119 -2.77 -11.71 -2.66
C ARG A 119 -2.93 -11.12 -4.06
N GLY A 120 -1.80 -10.80 -4.68
CA GLY A 120 -1.78 -10.32 -6.07
C GLY A 120 -2.23 -8.87 -6.26
N ILE A 121 -2.29 -8.07 -5.19
CA ILE A 121 -2.53 -6.63 -5.33
C ILE A 121 -1.39 -5.96 -6.10
N ASP A 122 -1.76 -5.12 -7.06
CA ASP A 122 -0.85 -4.29 -7.86
C ASP A 122 -0.64 -2.95 -7.17
N VAL A 123 0.30 -2.95 -6.22
CA VAL A 123 0.72 -1.81 -5.41
C VAL A 123 2.24 -1.68 -5.42
N PRO A 124 2.78 -0.45 -5.29
CA PRO A 124 4.20 -0.22 -5.08
C PRO A 124 4.75 -1.02 -3.89
N ALA A 125 6.07 -1.19 -3.86
CA ALA A 125 6.73 -1.77 -2.69
C ALA A 125 6.39 -0.96 -1.43
N MET A 126 6.11 -1.68 -0.34
CA MET A 126 5.81 -1.08 0.96
C MET A 126 7.10 -0.84 1.73
N ASP A 127 7.18 0.30 2.42
CA ASP A 127 8.30 0.63 3.30
C ASP A 127 8.21 -0.16 4.61
N PHE A 128 6.98 -0.41 5.08
CA PHE A 128 6.75 -1.23 6.27
C PHE A 128 5.48 -2.08 6.17
N ILE A 129 5.46 -3.15 6.96
CA ILE A 129 4.33 -4.05 7.12
C ILE A 129 4.00 -4.13 8.60
N VAL A 130 2.71 -4.16 8.92
CA VAL A 130 2.24 -4.38 10.28
C VAL A 130 1.35 -5.61 10.33
N HIS A 131 1.80 -6.64 11.04
CA HIS A 131 0.96 -7.77 11.41
C HIS A 131 0.17 -7.41 12.66
N TYR A 132 -1.04 -6.86 12.48
CA TYR A 132 -1.93 -6.56 13.60
C TYR A 132 -2.41 -7.84 14.28
N GLU A 133 -2.73 -8.85 13.47
CA GLU A 133 -2.98 -10.22 13.90
C GLU A 133 -1.87 -11.12 13.37
N LEU A 134 -1.41 -12.05 14.21
CA LEU A 134 -0.38 -13.00 13.83
C LEU A 134 -0.88 -13.87 12.67
N PRO A 135 -0.04 -14.11 11.64
CA PRO A 135 -0.41 -15.03 10.58
C PRO A 135 -0.54 -16.45 11.17
N PRO A 136 -1.55 -17.22 10.76
CA PRO A 136 -1.75 -18.58 11.24
C PRO A 136 -0.69 -19.57 10.73
N THR A 137 0.00 -19.26 9.62
CA THR A 137 0.99 -20.13 8.99
C THR A 137 2.24 -19.37 8.55
N GLU A 138 3.37 -20.08 8.45
CA GLU A 138 4.63 -19.53 7.92
C GLU A 138 4.49 -19.06 6.47
N ASP A 139 3.79 -19.83 5.63
CA ASP A 139 3.53 -19.45 4.23
C ASP A 139 2.82 -18.09 4.14
N GLU A 140 1.84 -17.82 5.01
CA GLU A 140 1.18 -16.52 5.04
C GLU A 140 2.11 -15.41 5.54
N PHE A 141 2.96 -15.69 6.52
CA PHE A 141 3.99 -14.73 6.94
C PHE A 141 4.92 -14.35 5.79
N VAL A 142 5.41 -15.33 5.02
CA VAL A 142 6.26 -15.10 3.84
C VAL A 142 5.50 -14.32 2.76
N HIS A 143 4.24 -14.66 2.48
CA HIS A 143 3.43 -13.93 1.48
C HIS A 143 3.13 -12.48 1.87
N ARG A 144 2.87 -12.23 3.17
CA ARG A 144 2.70 -10.89 3.71
C ARG A 144 3.99 -10.10 3.52
N ASN A 145 5.12 -10.65 3.97
CA ASN A 145 6.42 -10.01 3.89
C ASN A 145 6.93 -9.83 2.45
N GLY A 146 6.49 -10.65 1.50
CA GLY A 146 6.74 -10.44 0.07
C GLY A 146 6.11 -9.18 -0.54
N ARG A 147 5.35 -8.40 0.24
CA ARG A 147 4.81 -7.07 -0.14
C ARG A 147 5.75 -5.92 0.19
N THR A 148 6.75 -6.15 1.03
CA THR A 148 7.84 -5.20 1.28
C THR A 148 9.11 -5.66 0.55
N ALA A 149 10.08 -4.76 0.42
CA ALA A 149 11.42 -5.02 -0.13
C ALA A 149 11.44 -5.76 -1.49
N ARG A 150 10.83 -5.13 -2.51
CA ARG A 150 11.07 -5.47 -3.91
C ARG A 150 12.20 -4.60 -4.45
N MET A 151 13.35 -5.24 -4.76
CA MET A 151 14.57 -4.61 -5.29
C MET A 151 15.15 -3.47 -4.42
N LYS A 152 16.16 -3.81 -3.62
CA LYS A 152 17.14 -2.89 -2.98
C LYS A 152 16.65 -1.96 -1.85
N THR A 153 15.39 -2.00 -1.43
CA THR A 153 14.91 -1.24 -0.26
C THR A 153 14.83 -2.10 0.99
N GLU A 154 15.38 -1.59 2.10
CA GLU A 154 15.20 -2.12 3.46
C GLU A 154 13.72 -2.00 3.83
N GLY A 155 13.10 -3.10 4.24
CA GLY A 155 11.69 -3.15 4.62
C GLY A 155 11.53 -3.60 6.05
N THR A 156 10.65 -2.96 6.81
CA THR A 156 10.44 -3.29 8.23
C THR A 156 9.11 -4.00 8.43
N ALA A 157 9.14 -5.19 9.04
CA ALA A 157 7.96 -5.96 9.43
C ALA A 157 7.73 -5.83 10.94
N TYR A 158 6.68 -5.12 11.32
CA TYR A 158 6.23 -5.00 12.70
C TYR A 158 5.23 -6.10 13.03
N VAL A 159 5.45 -6.81 14.12
CA VAL A 159 4.57 -7.86 14.61
C VAL A 159 3.95 -7.42 15.93
N LEU A 160 2.63 -7.17 15.95
CA LEU A 160 1.93 -6.76 17.15
C LEU A 160 1.40 -7.98 17.89
N ARG A 161 1.88 -8.16 19.12
CA ARG A 161 1.45 -9.22 20.02
C ARG A 161 0.99 -8.66 21.35
N TRP A 162 0.05 -9.34 21.99
CA TRP A 162 -0.23 -9.06 23.40
C TRP A 162 0.87 -9.65 24.29
N LYS A 163 1.12 -9.06 25.47
CA LYS A 163 2.18 -9.49 26.39
C LYS A 163 2.11 -10.98 26.77
N GLN A 164 0.91 -11.56 26.85
CA GLN A 164 0.68 -12.97 27.17
C GLN A 164 0.57 -13.88 25.93
N GLU A 165 0.67 -13.31 24.72
CA GLU A 165 0.62 -14.06 23.46
C GLU A 165 2.04 -14.49 23.07
N THR A 166 2.22 -15.79 22.80
CA THR A 166 3.49 -16.36 22.35
C THR A 166 3.68 -16.11 20.85
N LEU A 167 4.91 -15.81 20.45
CA LEU A 167 5.27 -15.71 19.04
C LEU A 167 5.35 -17.12 18.43
N PRO A 168 4.81 -17.33 17.22
CA PRO A 168 5.01 -18.56 16.49
C PRO A 168 6.49 -18.82 16.20
N GLU A 169 6.91 -20.08 16.17
CA GLU A 169 8.32 -20.47 16.01
C GLU A 169 8.96 -19.98 14.70
N PHE A 170 8.15 -19.71 13.68
CA PHE A 170 8.61 -19.20 12.39
C PHE A 170 8.96 -17.70 12.41
N ILE A 171 8.56 -16.94 13.45
CA ILE A 171 8.93 -15.53 13.63
C ILE A 171 10.17 -15.45 14.51
N LYS A 172 11.36 -15.63 13.92
CA LYS A 172 12.65 -15.60 14.62
C LYS A 172 13.34 -14.24 14.47
N GLY A 173 14.12 -13.84 15.47
CA GLY A 173 14.96 -12.64 15.41
C GLY A 173 14.21 -11.31 15.51
N ALA A 174 12.99 -11.32 16.06
CA ALA A 174 12.23 -10.10 16.26
C ALA A 174 12.82 -9.27 17.42
N GLU A 175 13.38 -8.10 17.12
CA GLU A 175 13.82 -7.16 18.15
C GLU A 175 12.59 -6.60 18.87
N GLU A 176 12.55 -6.70 20.21
CA GLU A 176 11.44 -6.18 20.99
C GLU A 176 11.61 -4.68 21.23
N ILE A 177 10.64 -3.89 20.76
CA ILE A 177 10.60 -2.46 21.04
C ILE A 177 9.33 -2.09 21.80
N SER A 178 9.48 -1.17 22.74
CA SER A 178 8.36 -0.39 23.30
C SER A 178 8.37 0.97 22.61
N PRO A 179 7.29 1.39 21.92
CA PRO A 179 7.26 2.69 21.24
C PRO A 179 7.47 3.81 22.27
N ARG A 180 8.53 4.61 22.12
CA ARG A 180 8.80 5.79 22.95
C ARG A 180 8.36 7.05 22.20
N SER A 181 7.79 8.02 22.90
CA SER A 181 7.28 9.25 22.27
C SER A 181 8.40 10.06 21.64
N THR A 182 8.34 10.31 20.33
CA THR A 182 9.08 11.39 19.66
C THR A 182 8.18 12.11 18.67
N LYS A 183 8.56 13.34 18.36
CA LYS A 183 7.73 14.38 17.73
C LYS A 183 7.16 13.96 16.38
N GLU A 184 5.89 14.30 16.17
CA GLU A 184 5.23 14.23 14.86
C GLU A 184 5.96 15.11 13.84
N GLU A 185 6.53 14.51 12.80
CA GLU A 185 6.97 15.25 11.62
C GLU A 185 5.81 15.46 10.64
N LYS A 186 5.71 16.69 10.12
CA LYS A 186 4.68 17.08 9.15
C LYS A 186 4.96 16.44 7.79
N VAL A 187 4.43 15.25 7.56
CA VAL A 187 4.48 14.66 6.22
C VAL A 187 3.56 15.43 5.27
N ARG A 188 4.06 15.77 4.07
CA ARG A 188 3.26 16.36 2.99
C ARG A 188 2.10 15.42 2.65
N LYS A 189 0.87 15.88 2.87
CA LYS A 189 -0.34 15.13 2.54
C LYS A 189 -0.70 15.36 1.06
N TRP A 190 -1.06 14.28 0.38
CA TRP A 190 -1.57 14.32 -0.98
C TRP A 190 -3.08 14.17 -0.99
N LYS A 191 -3.74 14.72 -2.00
CA LYS A 191 -5.15 14.48 -2.31
C LYS A 191 -5.27 14.03 -3.76
N THR A 192 -6.08 13.00 -3.99
CA THR A 192 -6.35 12.51 -5.35
C THR A 192 -7.57 13.21 -5.90
N LEU A 193 -7.43 13.79 -7.09
CA LEU A 193 -8.51 14.33 -7.88
C LEU A 193 -8.93 13.33 -8.95
N TYR A 194 -10.24 13.24 -9.19
CA TYR A 194 -10.86 12.50 -10.27
C TYR A 194 -11.16 13.43 -11.45
N ILE A 195 -10.93 12.95 -12.67
CA ILE A 195 -11.16 13.69 -13.91
C ILE A 195 -11.99 12.81 -14.86
N THR A 196 -13.11 13.32 -15.39
CA THR A 196 -14.05 12.58 -16.27
C THR A 196 -13.55 12.31 -17.70
N GLY A 197 -12.23 12.32 -17.94
CA GLY A 197 -11.63 12.06 -19.25
C GLY A 197 -10.43 11.11 -19.17
N GLY A 198 -10.30 10.24 -20.17
CA GLY A 198 -9.26 9.19 -20.21
C GLY A 198 -8.72 8.90 -21.61
N ARG A 199 -8.12 7.71 -21.79
CA ARG A 199 -7.47 7.31 -23.06
C ARG A 199 -8.41 7.33 -24.26
N LYS A 200 -9.69 6.95 -24.09
CA LYS A 200 -10.68 6.96 -25.18
C LYS A 200 -10.91 8.37 -25.74
N ASP A 201 -10.70 9.39 -24.90
CA ASP A 201 -10.81 10.80 -25.30
C ASP A 201 -9.52 11.37 -25.90
N LYS A 202 -8.51 10.50 -26.17
CA LYS A 202 -7.16 10.87 -26.61
C LYS A 202 -6.42 11.78 -25.63
N ILE A 203 -6.76 11.69 -24.34
CA ILE A 203 -6.05 12.39 -23.27
C ILE A 203 -4.83 11.57 -22.87
N SER A 204 -3.66 12.23 -22.80
CA SER A 204 -2.41 11.65 -22.33
C SER A 204 -2.02 12.19 -20.95
N LYS A 205 -1.05 11.55 -20.28
CA LYS A 205 -0.51 12.03 -19.00
C LYS A 205 0.09 13.44 -19.10
N SER A 206 0.77 13.74 -20.22
CA SER A 206 1.34 15.06 -20.48
C SER A 206 0.28 16.14 -20.66
N ASP A 207 -0.88 15.81 -21.21
CA ASP A 207 -1.98 16.77 -21.33
C ASP A 207 -2.52 17.17 -19.97
N ILE A 208 -2.72 16.18 -19.08
CA ILE A 208 -3.14 16.41 -17.70
C ILE A 208 -2.08 17.24 -16.98
N ALA A 209 -0.81 16.84 -17.02
CA ALA A 209 0.28 17.60 -16.40
C ALA A 209 0.31 19.06 -16.91
N GLY A 210 0.17 19.26 -18.22
CA GLY A 210 0.12 20.59 -18.83
C GLY A 210 -1.04 21.44 -18.33
N LEU A 211 -2.23 20.85 -18.10
CA LEU A 211 -3.38 21.55 -17.53
C LEU A 211 -3.06 22.06 -16.10
N PHE A 212 -2.54 21.18 -15.26
CA PHE A 212 -2.23 21.49 -13.86
C PHE A 212 -1.07 22.48 -13.70
N PHE A 213 -0.06 22.43 -14.56
CA PHE A 213 1.04 23.40 -14.54
C PHE A 213 0.64 24.76 -15.10
N LYS A 214 -0.04 24.81 -16.26
CA LYS A 214 -0.33 26.07 -16.94
C LYS A 214 -1.53 26.80 -16.35
N GLN A 215 -2.65 26.10 -16.16
CA GLN A 215 -3.87 26.70 -15.63
C GLN A 215 -3.94 26.59 -14.12
N GLY A 216 -3.51 25.45 -13.57
CA GLY A 216 -3.51 25.20 -12.12
C GLY A 216 -2.33 25.82 -11.37
N LYS A 217 -1.34 26.40 -12.09
CA LYS A 217 -0.14 27.05 -11.54
C LYS A 217 0.61 26.18 -10.52
N LEU A 218 0.59 24.86 -10.69
CA LEU A 218 1.38 23.95 -9.86
C LEU A 218 2.84 23.91 -10.30
N THR A 219 3.71 23.63 -9.34
CA THR A 219 5.10 23.25 -9.63
C THR A 219 5.23 21.73 -9.77
N GLN A 220 6.37 21.25 -10.27
CA GLN A 220 6.65 19.82 -10.43
C GLN A 220 6.58 19.04 -9.11
N GLU A 221 6.85 19.69 -7.97
CA GLU A 221 6.82 19.08 -6.64
C GLU A 221 5.40 18.98 -6.06
N GLU A 222 4.45 19.74 -6.60
CA GLU A 222 3.07 19.81 -6.12
C GLU A 222 2.12 18.92 -6.91
N LEU A 223 2.60 18.34 -8.02
CA LEU A 223 1.91 17.38 -8.87
C LEU A 223 2.58 16.01 -8.71
N GLY A 224 1.83 15.04 -8.22
CA GLY A 224 2.34 13.69 -8.04
C GLY A 224 1.93 12.75 -9.18
N VAL A 225 1.59 11.52 -8.82
CA VAL A 225 1.25 10.45 -9.76
C VAL A 225 0.00 10.80 -10.57
N ILE A 226 0.10 10.58 -11.88
CA ILE A 226 -1.02 10.63 -12.83
C ILE A 226 -1.33 9.21 -13.29
N GLU A 227 -2.53 8.73 -12.96
CA GLU A 227 -3.09 7.47 -13.42
C GLU A 227 -4.13 7.71 -14.51
N LEU A 228 -3.90 7.11 -15.68
CA LEU A 228 -4.72 7.30 -16.86
C LEU A 228 -5.47 6.00 -17.19
N LYS A 229 -6.80 6.01 -17.07
CA LYS A 229 -7.70 4.90 -17.38
C LYS A 229 -8.37 5.11 -18.74
N GLN A 230 -9.23 4.17 -19.15
CA GLN A 230 -9.91 4.24 -20.44
C GLN A 230 -10.86 5.45 -20.51
N ASP A 231 -11.71 5.61 -19.50
CA ASP A 231 -12.80 6.59 -19.50
C ASP A 231 -12.56 7.77 -18.54
N CYS A 232 -11.58 7.66 -17.66
CA CYS A 232 -11.27 8.65 -16.63
C CYS A 232 -9.76 8.73 -16.33
N SER A 233 -9.39 9.70 -15.49
CA SER A 233 -8.03 9.87 -14.98
C SER A 233 -8.04 10.27 -13.52
N TYR A 234 -6.94 10.01 -12.84
CA TYR A 234 -6.70 10.39 -11.46
C TYR A 234 -5.35 11.08 -11.35
N VAL A 235 -5.28 12.11 -10.52
CA VAL A 235 -4.06 12.87 -10.29
C VAL A 235 -3.91 13.22 -8.82
N SER A 236 -2.73 12.97 -8.26
CA SER A 236 -2.41 13.41 -6.90
C SER A 236 -1.86 14.83 -6.91
N VAL A 237 -2.36 15.66 -6.01
CA VAL A 237 -1.90 17.04 -5.81
C VAL A 237 -1.65 17.31 -4.34
N VAL A 238 -0.86 18.33 -4.02
CA VAL A 238 -0.64 18.74 -2.63
C VAL A 238 -1.97 19.11 -1.94
N SER A 239 -2.15 18.64 -0.70
CA SER A 239 -3.41 18.79 0.03
C SER A 239 -3.83 20.24 0.33
N THR A 240 -2.92 21.21 0.20
CA THR A 240 -3.22 22.63 0.44
C THR A 240 -3.90 23.29 -0.76
N LYS A 241 -3.65 22.82 -1.99
CA LYS A 241 -4.11 23.47 -3.23
C LYS A 241 -5.32 22.78 -3.89
N TYR A 242 -5.73 21.60 -3.43
CA TYR A 242 -6.74 20.80 -4.15
C TYR A 242 -8.09 21.52 -4.34
N LYS A 243 -8.53 22.36 -3.39
CA LYS A 243 -9.80 23.10 -3.49
C LYS A 243 -9.74 24.15 -4.60
N GLU A 244 -8.72 25.01 -4.56
CA GLU A 244 -8.48 26.06 -5.56
C GLU A 244 -8.34 25.45 -6.97
N LEU A 245 -7.65 24.30 -7.07
CA LEU A 245 -7.51 23.58 -8.33
C LEU A 245 -8.85 23.07 -8.86
N ILE A 246 -9.71 22.51 -8.01
CA ILE A 246 -11.05 22.09 -8.44
C ILE A 246 -11.83 23.30 -8.94
N GLU A 247 -11.84 24.42 -8.21
CA GLU A 247 -12.57 25.62 -8.62
C GLU A 247 -12.08 26.18 -9.94
N THR A 248 -10.76 26.21 -10.15
CA THR A 248 -10.13 26.80 -11.33
C THR A 248 -10.20 25.88 -12.56
N LEU A 249 -10.01 24.58 -12.38
CA LEU A 249 -9.84 23.63 -13.49
C LEU A 249 -11.11 22.85 -13.82
N ASN A 250 -12.10 22.83 -12.93
CA ASN A 250 -13.37 22.16 -13.24
C ASN A 250 -14.02 22.83 -14.46
N ASN A 251 -14.64 22.03 -15.32
CA ASN A 251 -15.22 22.47 -16.59
C ASN A 251 -14.22 23.00 -17.63
N SER A 252 -12.91 22.85 -17.41
CA SER A 252 -11.89 23.17 -18.42
C SER A 252 -11.95 22.21 -19.62
N ARG A 253 -11.40 22.64 -20.76
CA ARG A 253 -11.22 21.77 -21.93
C ARG A 253 -9.86 21.09 -21.88
N LEU A 254 -9.88 19.78 -21.98
CA LEU A 254 -8.71 18.94 -22.19
C LEU A 254 -8.84 18.26 -23.56
N LYS A 255 -8.00 18.67 -24.52
CA LYS A 255 -8.16 18.34 -25.95
C LYS A 255 -9.56 18.72 -26.45
N LYS A 256 -10.32 17.75 -26.95
CA LYS A 256 -11.67 17.94 -27.50
C LYS A 256 -12.79 17.77 -26.46
N LYS A 257 -12.46 17.39 -25.22
CA LYS A 257 -13.42 17.08 -24.17
C LYS A 257 -13.46 18.15 -23.09
N LYS A 258 -14.66 18.51 -22.64
CA LYS A 258 -14.86 19.28 -21.41
C LYS A 258 -14.79 18.31 -20.23
N VAL A 259 -13.85 18.51 -19.32
CA VAL A 259 -13.63 17.61 -18.18
C VAL A 259 -14.25 18.20 -16.91
N ARG A 260 -14.77 17.31 -16.06
CA ARG A 260 -15.15 17.65 -14.68
C ARG A 260 -14.07 17.13 -13.76
N ILE A 261 -13.70 17.96 -12.78
CA ILE A 261 -12.68 17.64 -11.80
C ILE A 261 -13.32 17.69 -10.42
N SER A 262 -13.14 16.62 -9.64
CA SER A 262 -13.67 16.51 -8.28
C SER A 262 -12.65 15.85 -7.37
N LEU A 263 -12.81 16.00 -6.06
CA LEU A 263 -12.05 15.19 -5.11
C LEU A 263 -12.48 13.73 -5.25
N LEU A 264 -11.52 12.81 -5.18
CA LEU A 264 -11.82 11.38 -5.05
C LEU A 264 -12.18 11.09 -3.59
N GLU A 265 -13.48 10.98 -3.32
CA GLU A 265 -14.04 10.64 -2.00
C GLU A 265 -13.65 9.25 -1.53
#